data_AF-A0A1I6DFJ9-F1
#
_entry.id   AF-A0A1I6DFJ9-F1
#
_cell.length_a   1.000
_cell.length_b   1.000
_cell.length_c   1.000
_cell.angle_alpha   90.00
_cell.angle_beta   90.00
_cell.angle_gamma   90.00
#
_symmetry.space_group_name_H-M   'P 1'
#
loop_
_entity.id
_entity.type
_entity.pdbx_description
1 polymer ?
#
loop_
_entity_poly.entity_id
_entity_poly.type
_entity_poly.pdbx_seq_one_letter_code
_entity_poly.pdbx_strand_id
1 'polypeptide(L)'
;MGNIKMTALKKTAFARKIADAGFALDAGEATGAFVSWSGPAEATDMLTGDATGACVSWSEPMAREMSDGDATGAYVSWSGPEAKTDALSGDATGAFVSWSGPEAKTEAHDGDATGAFVSWSGPEAKSDAHDGDATGAYVSWSGPEATTDARDGDATGAYVSWSGPEAKSDARDGDVTGAFVSWSGPARAAK
;
A
#
# COMPACT_ATOMS: atom_id res chain seq x y z
N MET A 1 31.21 1.50 -41.13
CA MET A 1 29.78 1.85 -41.05
C MET A 1 28.96 0.57 -40.96
N GLY A 2 28.28 0.34 -39.85
CA GLY A 2 27.37 -0.79 -39.67
C GLY A 2 26.51 -0.55 -38.45
N ASN A 3 25.41 0.19 -38.62
CA ASN A 3 24.49 0.56 -37.55
C ASN A 3 23.68 -0.66 -37.12
N ILE A 4 23.87 -1.14 -35.89
CA ILE A 4 23.03 -2.18 -35.30
C ILE A 4 21.72 -1.50 -34.83
N LYS A 5 20.66 -1.64 -35.62
CA LYS A 5 19.28 -1.43 -35.16
C LYS A 5 18.95 -2.51 -34.14
N MET A 6 18.88 -2.15 -32.86
CA MET A 6 18.25 -3.00 -31.84
C MET A 6 16.72 -2.85 -31.93
N THR A 7 16.08 -3.77 -32.64
CA THR A 7 14.61 -3.88 -32.73
C THR A 7 14.04 -4.51 -31.46
N ALA A 8 12.90 -4.01 -31.00
CA ALA A 8 12.29 -4.14 -29.66
C ALA A 8 11.91 -5.55 -29.14
N LEU A 9 12.37 -6.64 -29.77
CA LEU A 9 11.97 -8.02 -29.45
C LEU A 9 12.63 -8.61 -28.19
N LYS A 10 13.75 -8.04 -27.70
CA LYS A 10 14.43 -8.54 -26.49
C LYS A 10 13.83 -7.99 -25.19
N LYS A 11 13.02 -6.93 -25.25
CA LYS A 11 12.48 -6.27 -24.05
C LYS A 11 11.33 -7.08 -23.42
N THR A 12 10.47 -7.69 -24.23
CA THR A 12 9.35 -8.52 -23.78
C THR A 12 9.79 -9.88 -23.23
N ALA A 13 10.81 -10.51 -23.80
CA ALA A 13 11.32 -11.80 -23.31
C ALA A 13 12.11 -11.68 -22.00
N PHE A 14 12.80 -10.56 -21.76
CA PHE A 14 13.51 -10.30 -20.51
C PHE A 14 12.57 -9.82 -19.40
N ALA A 15 11.57 -8.99 -19.73
CA ALA A 15 10.51 -8.61 -18.78
C ALA A 15 9.70 -9.84 -18.31
N ARG A 16 9.39 -10.77 -19.22
CA ARG A 16 8.70 -12.03 -18.86
C ARG A 16 9.50 -12.93 -17.91
N LYS A 17 10.83 -12.89 -17.98
CA LYS A 17 11.70 -13.70 -17.09
C LYS A 17 11.87 -13.08 -15.70
N ILE A 18 11.55 -11.80 -15.53
CA ILE A 18 11.50 -11.10 -14.23
C ILE A 18 10.09 -11.16 -13.63
N ALA A 19 9.04 -11.24 -14.46
CA ALA A 19 7.66 -11.39 -14.02
C ALA A 19 7.40 -12.73 -13.27
N ASP A 20 8.11 -13.81 -13.60
CA ASP A 20 7.98 -15.11 -12.89
C ASP A 20 8.80 -15.19 -11.58
N ALA A 21 9.20 -14.06 -10.98
CA ALA A 21 10.03 -14.02 -9.76
C ALA A 21 9.22 -13.85 -8.46
N GLY A 22 7.94 -14.25 -8.45
CA GLY A 22 7.17 -14.36 -7.21
C GLY A 22 7.74 -15.48 -6.33
N PHE A 23 8.10 -15.16 -5.09
CA PHE A 23 8.51 -16.16 -4.10
C PHE A 23 7.27 -16.80 -3.49
N ALA A 24 6.69 -17.79 -4.18
CA ALA A 24 5.65 -18.62 -3.58
C ALA A 24 6.30 -19.62 -2.60
N LEU A 25 6.17 -19.35 -1.30
CA LEU A 25 6.55 -20.27 -0.23
C LEU A 25 5.28 -20.83 0.42
N ASP A 26 5.18 -22.17 0.48
CA ASP A 26 4.01 -22.86 1.03
C ASP A 26 3.90 -22.71 2.57
N ALA A 27 5.03 -22.46 3.25
CA ALA A 27 5.10 -22.16 4.69
C ALA A 27 6.45 -21.49 5.05
N GLY A 28 6.46 -20.58 6.03
CA GLY A 28 7.70 -20.05 6.63
C GLY A 28 7.72 -18.52 6.76
N GLU A 29 8.85 -17.90 6.49
CA GLU A 29 8.97 -16.44 6.36
C GLU A 29 9.43 -16.13 4.93
N ALA A 30 8.77 -15.19 4.24
CA ALA A 30 9.24 -14.65 2.96
C ALA A 30 9.71 -13.22 3.15
N THR A 31 10.90 -12.92 2.65
CA THR A 31 11.40 -11.56 2.56
C THR A 31 11.80 -11.23 1.13
N GLY A 32 11.21 -10.18 0.56
CA GLY A 32 11.43 -9.75 -0.82
C GLY A 32 11.78 -8.27 -0.92
N ALA A 33 12.63 -7.90 -1.88
CA ALA A 33 12.87 -6.49 -2.19
C ALA A 33 13.09 -6.30 -3.70
N PHE A 34 12.39 -5.33 -4.29
CA PHE A 34 12.38 -5.09 -5.73
C PHE A 34 12.68 -3.63 -6.06
N VAL A 35 13.52 -3.39 -7.07
CA VAL A 35 13.77 -2.07 -7.63
C VAL A 35 13.58 -2.11 -9.14
N SER A 36 12.70 -1.26 -9.69
CA SER A 36 12.38 -1.26 -11.12
C SER A 36 12.33 0.13 -11.74
N TRP A 37 12.73 0.22 -13.01
CA TRP A 37 12.68 1.45 -13.79
C TRP A 37 11.42 1.57 -14.66
N SER A 38 10.78 0.45 -15.05
CA SER A 38 9.67 0.47 -16.05
C SER A 38 8.51 -0.53 -15.83
N GLY A 39 8.35 -1.11 -14.63
CA GLY A 39 7.24 -2.01 -14.27
C GLY A 39 7.26 -3.41 -14.93
N PRO A 40 6.53 -4.41 -14.37
CA PRO A 40 5.89 -4.40 -13.05
C PRO A 40 6.92 -4.82 -11.97
N ALA A 41 6.81 -4.27 -10.76
CA ALA A 41 7.37 -4.93 -9.59
C ALA A 41 6.28 -5.88 -9.08
N GLU A 42 6.61 -7.16 -8.89
CA GLU A 42 5.66 -8.25 -8.63
C GLU A 42 5.37 -8.41 -7.13
N ALA A 43 4.30 -9.17 -6.86
CA ALA A 43 3.79 -9.54 -5.55
C ALA A 43 4.72 -10.49 -4.79
N THR A 44 4.78 -10.35 -3.46
CA THR A 44 5.26 -11.42 -2.58
C THR A 44 4.02 -12.12 -2.05
N ASP A 45 3.71 -13.29 -2.59
CA ASP A 45 2.53 -14.09 -2.22
C ASP A 45 2.97 -15.28 -1.37
N MET A 46 2.55 -15.31 -0.11
CA MET A 46 2.79 -16.40 0.81
C MET A 46 1.49 -17.09 1.20
N LEU A 47 1.51 -18.41 1.17
CA LEU A 47 0.36 -19.22 1.55
C LEU A 47 0.23 -19.38 3.08
N THR A 48 1.34 -19.44 3.82
CA THR A 48 1.35 -19.60 5.29
C THR A 48 2.59 -19.00 5.94
N GLY A 49 2.45 -18.23 7.01
CA GLY A 49 3.54 -17.60 7.77
C GLY A 49 3.73 -16.11 7.45
N ASP A 50 4.89 -15.52 7.73
CA ASP A 50 5.05 -14.05 7.70
C ASP A 50 5.70 -13.57 6.39
N ALA A 51 5.09 -12.55 5.77
CA ALA A 51 5.57 -11.92 4.55
C ALA A 51 6.12 -10.52 4.87
N THR A 52 7.30 -10.22 4.34
CA THR A 52 7.86 -8.86 4.35
C THR A 52 8.39 -8.50 2.98
N GLY A 53 7.85 -7.44 2.37
CA GLY A 53 8.30 -6.99 1.07
C GLY A 53 8.57 -5.49 1.00
N ALA A 54 9.47 -5.14 0.08
CA ALA A 54 9.73 -3.75 -0.26
C ALA A 54 9.80 -3.56 -1.77
N CYS A 55 9.20 -2.49 -2.29
CA CYS A 55 9.31 -2.13 -3.70
C CYS A 55 9.69 -0.65 -3.88
N VAL A 56 10.60 -0.39 -4.82
CA VAL A 56 10.94 0.96 -5.29
C VAL A 56 10.80 0.99 -6.80
N SER A 57 9.96 1.88 -7.32
CA SER A 57 9.72 1.94 -8.77
C SER A 57 9.67 3.37 -9.31
N TRP A 58 10.18 3.55 -10.53
CA TRP A 58 10.02 4.79 -11.27
C TRP A 58 8.71 4.87 -12.08
N SER A 59 7.98 3.75 -12.19
CA SER A 59 6.71 3.64 -12.92
C SER A 59 5.61 3.12 -11.98
N GLU A 60 4.49 2.65 -12.52
CA GLU A 60 3.33 2.09 -11.78
C GLU A 60 3.57 0.59 -11.48
N PRO A 61 4.19 0.20 -10.35
CA PRO A 61 4.20 -1.20 -9.94
C PRO A 61 2.82 -1.60 -9.42
N MET A 62 2.49 -2.87 -9.57
CA MET A 62 1.44 -3.52 -8.79
C MET A 62 2.11 -4.35 -7.72
N ALA A 63 2.23 -3.81 -6.51
CA ALA A 63 2.82 -4.57 -5.41
C ALA A 63 1.70 -5.14 -4.55
N ARG A 64 1.73 -6.45 -4.31
CA ARG A 64 0.76 -7.12 -3.45
C ARG A 64 1.49 -8.04 -2.49
N GLU A 65 1.12 -7.96 -1.22
CA GLU A 65 1.56 -8.89 -0.20
C GLU A 65 0.34 -9.56 0.40
N MET A 66 0.39 -10.88 0.50
CA MET A 66 -0.67 -11.73 1.04
C MET A 66 0.01 -12.80 1.88
N SER A 67 -0.46 -12.98 3.12
CA SER A 67 0.02 -14.00 4.04
C SER A 67 -1.10 -14.56 4.92
N ASP A 68 -1.02 -15.84 5.28
CA ASP A 68 -1.75 -16.44 6.41
C ASP A 68 -0.79 -16.40 7.62
N GLY A 69 -0.54 -15.18 8.09
CA GLY A 69 0.45 -14.71 9.06
C GLY A 69 0.67 -13.20 8.86
N ASP A 70 1.67 -12.61 9.53
CA ASP A 70 1.86 -11.16 9.46
C ASP A 70 2.35 -10.72 8.07
N ALA A 71 1.87 -9.57 7.58
CA ALA A 71 2.25 -9.01 6.28
C ALA A 71 2.81 -7.59 6.45
N THR A 72 4.06 -7.35 6.03
CA THR A 72 4.72 -6.05 6.14
C THR A 72 5.25 -5.55 4.79
N GLY A 73 4.58 -4.56 4.20
CA GLY A 73 4.91 -4.00 2.89
C GLY A 73 5.43 -2.57 2.95
N ALA A 74 6.48 -2.26 2.20
CA ALA A 74 7.00 -0.90 2.03
C ALA A 74 7.18 -0.53 0.54
N TYR A 75 6.46 0.48 0.07
CA TYR A 75 6.37 0.81 -1.35
C TYR A 75 6.68 2.27 -1.62
N VAL A 76 7.62 2.51 -2.55
CA VAL A 76 8.00 3.84 -2.99
C VAL A 76 7.85 3.93 -4.51
N SER A 77 7.07 4.88 -5.01
CA SER A 77 6.93 5.06 -6.46
C SER A 77 6.79 6.50 -6.92
N TRP A 78 7.32 6.78 -8.11
CA TRP A 78 7.21 8.08 -8.74
C TRP A 78 5.87 8.37 -9.44
N SER A 79 5.12 7.37 -9.91
CA SER A 79 4.00 7.62 -10.84
C SER A 79 2.60 7.19 -10.37
N GLY A 80 2.44 6.69 -9.14
CA GLY A 80 1.12 6.35 -8.58
C GLY A 80 0.77 4.87 -8.77
N PRO A 81 1.35 3.96 -7.98
CA PRO A 81 1.07 2.54 -8.04
C PRO A 81 -0.28 2.15 -7.46
N GLU A 82 -0.75 0.97 -7.86
CA GLU A 82 -1.63 0.15 -7.03
C GLU A 82 -0.76 -0.70 -6.11
N ALA A 83 -0.82 -0.47 -4.81
CA ALA A 83 0.00 -1.21 -3.85
C ALA A 83 -0.87 -1.70 -2.69
N LYS A 84 -0.66 -2.94 -2.26
CA LYS A 84 -1.51 -3.59 -1.28
C LYS A 84 -0.73 -4.50 -0.34
N THR A 85 -0.99 -4.37 0.96
CA THR A 85 -0.51 -5.30 1.99
C THR A 85 -1.71 -5.94 2.67
N ASP A 86 -1.84 -7.26 2.54
CA ASP A 86 -2.96 -8.04 3.06
C ASP A 86 -2.47 -9.14 4.01
N ALA A 87 -3.11 -9.27 5.17
CA ALA A 87 -2.98 -10.43 6.05
C ALA A 87 -4.34 -11.11 6.22
N LEU A 88 -4.40 -12.43 6.00
CA LEU A 88 -5.61 -13.22 6.25
C LEU A 88 -5.74 -13.55 7.74
N SER A 89 -4.63 -13.92 8.36
CA SER A 89 -4.49 -14.05 9.81
C SER A 89 -3.22 -13.31 10.22
N GLY A 90 -3.22 -12.63 11.36
CA GLY A 90 -2.12 -11.75 11.77
C GLY A 90 -2.26 -10.32 11.26
N ASP A 91 -1.24 -9.53 11.55
CA ASP A 91 -1.26 -8.08 11.36
C ASP A 91 -0.78 -7.68 9.96
N ALA A 92 -1.44 -6.69 9.36
CA ALA A 92 -1.03 -6.08 8.11
C ALA A 92 -0.43 -4.69 8.38
N THR A 93 0.84 -4.49 8.03
CA THR A 93 1.54 -3.20 8.14
C THR A 93 2.02 -2.72 6.78
N GLY A 94 1.44 -1.64 6.27
CA GLY A 94 1.80 -1.08 4.96
C GLY A 94 2.33 0.35 5.05
N ALA A 95 3.45 0.63 4.37
CA ALA A 95 4.00 1.97 4.21
C ALA A 95 4.11 2.34 2.73
N PHE A 96 3.50 3.44 2.33
CA PHE A 96 3.38 3.85 0.93
C PHE A 96 3.83 5.29 0.76
N VAL A 97 4.79 5.50 -0.14
CA VAL A 97 5.29 6.83 -0.50
C VAL A 97 5.18 7.00 -2.00
N SER A 98 4.48 8.03 -2.45
CA SER A 98 4.40 8.32 -3.88
C SER A 98 4.50 9.79 -4.24
N TRP A 99 5.12 10.05 -5.39
CA TRP A 99 5.10 11.39 -5.99
C TRP A 99 3.79 11.70 -6.72
N SER A 100 3.00 10.68 -7.11
CA SER A 100 1.68 10.86 -7.71
C SER A 100 0.59 10.41 -6.74
N GLY A 101 -0.67 10.28 -7.19
CA GLY A 101 -1.77 9.75 -6.40
C GLY A 101 -1.84 8.23 -6.56
N PRO A 102 -1.32 7.42 -5.62
CA PRO A 102 -1.44 5.97 -5.64
C PRO A 102 -2.82 5.54 -5.16
N GLU A 103 -3.20 4.33 -5.57
CA GLU A 103 -4.21 3.54 -4.86
C GLU A 103 -3.47 2.58 -3.92
N ALA A 104 -3.56 2.82 -2.62
CA ALA A 104 -2.77 2.10 -1.63
C ALA A 104 -3.66 1.53 -0.52
N LYS A 105 -3.46 0.25 -0.18
CA LYS A 105 -4.33 -0.46 0.77
C LYS A 105 -3.53 -1.30 1.76
N THR A 106 -3.94 -1.26 3.02
CA THR A 106 -3.50 -2.19 4.06
C THR A 106 -4.75 -2.86 4.63
N GLU A 107 -4.84 -4.18 4.54
CA GLU A 107 -6.02 -4.93 4.98
C GLU A 107 -5.62 -6.11 5.87
N ALA A 108 -6.24 -6.25 7.03
CA ALA A 108 -6.14 -7.42 7.88
C ALA A 108 -7.53 -8.04 8.06
N HIS A 109 -7.65 -9.36 7.88
CA HIS A 109 -8.90 -10.06 8.19
C HIS A 109 -8.94 -10.41 9.68
N ASP A 110 -8.04 -11.28 10.17
CA ASP A 110 -7.96 -11.61 11.60
C ASP A 110 -6.67 -11.01 12.21
N GLY A 111 -6.69 -9.72 12.53
CA GLY A 111 -5.56 -8.96 13.08
C GLY A 111 -5.67 -7.46 12.82
N ASP A 112 -4.63 -6.72 13.21
CA ASP A 112 -4.61 -5.26 13.11
C ASP A 112 -4.10 -4.81 11.73
N ALA A 113 -4.69 -3.73 11.21
CA ALA A 113 -4.27 -3.10 9.96
C ALA A 113 -3.67 -1.72 10.21
N THR A 114 -2.36 -1.59 10.03
CA THR A 114 -1.62 -0.32 10.18
C THR A 114 -1.09 0.19 8.84
N GLY A 115 -1.67 1.26 8.31
CA GLY A 115 -1.25 1.88 7.05
C GLY A 115 -0.68 3.28 7.23
N ALA A 116 0.45 3.56 6.59
CA ALA A 116 1.05 4.89 6.50
C ALA A 116 1.22 5.31 5.04
N PHE A 117 0.65 6.44 4.66
CA PHE A 117 0.54 6.89 3.27
C PHE A 117 1.04 8.31 3.13
N VAL A 118 2.01 8.53 2.25
CA VAL A 118 2.57 9.84 1.96
C VAL A 118 2.51 10.07 0.46
N SER A 119 1.83 11.13 0.02
CA SER A 119 1.80 11.45 -1.42
C SER A 119 1.78 12.93 -1.75
N TRP A 120 2.43 13.28 -2.86
CA TRP A 120 2.40 14.66 -3.36
C TRP A 120 1.07 15.01 -4.05
N SER A 121 0.48 14.11 -4.86
CA SER A 121 -0.68 14.46 -5.70
C SER A 121 -2.06 14.11 -5.11
N GLY A 122 -2.13 13.49 -3.94
CA GLY A 122 -3.39 13.05 -3.33
C GLY A 122 -3.60 11.56 -3.57
N PRO A 123 -3.32 10.71 -2.57
CA PRO A 123 -3.53 9.27 -2.67
C PRO A 123 -5.00 8.90 -2.43
N GLU A 124 -5.45 7.82 -3.05
CA GLU A 124 -6.58 7.02 -2.58
C GLU A 124 -6.01 5.94 -1.66
N ALA A 125 -6.25 6.08 -0.36
CA ALA A 125 -5.55 5.28 0.64
C ALA A 125 -6.49 4.66 1.65
N LYS A 126 -6.26 3.39 2.00
CA LYS A 126 -7.15 2.63 2.88
C LYS A 126 -6.40 1.77 3.90
N SER A 127 -6.87 1.81 5.14
CA SER A 127 -6.47 0.88 6.22
C SER A 127 -7.72 0.20 6.76
N ASP A 128 -7.84 -1.11 6.60
CA ASP A 128 -9.02 -1.86 7.00
C ASP A 128 -8.70 -3.07 7.87
N ALA A 129 -9.39 -3.22 8.99
CA ALA A 129 -9.38 -4.43 9.80
C ALA A 129 -10.79 -5.04 9.88
N HIS A 130 -10.90 -6.36 9.71
CA HIS A 130 -12.14 -7.06 9.99
C HIS A 130 -12.26 -7.37 11.48
N ASP A 131 -11.39 -8.24 12.01
CA ASP A 131 -11.32 -8.60 13.43
C ASP A 131 -10.01 -8.06 14.01
N GLY A 132 -10.02 -6.81 14.47
CA GLY A 132 -8.85 -6.08 14.94
C GLY A 132 -8.96 -4.57 14.74
N ASP A 133 -7.92 -3.85 15.13
CA ASP A 133 -7.86 -2.39 15.05
C ASP A 133 -7.33 -1.92 13.69
N ALA A 134 -7.94 -0.86 13.16
CA ALA A 134 -7.47 -0.20 11.95
C ALA A 134 -6.79 1.14 12.31
N THR A 135 -5.52 1.29 11.99
CA THR A 135 -4.77 2.54 12.16
C THR A 135 -4.29 3.07 10.81
N GLY A 136 -4.64 4.30 10.48
CA GLY A 136 -4.26 4.94 9.23
C GLY A 136 -3.63 6.32 9.43
N ALA A 137 -2.45 6.54 8.87
CA ALA A 137 -1.79 7.84 8.83
C ALA A 137 -1.60 8.31 7.38
N TYR A 138 -2.14 9.48 7.03
CA TYR A 138 -2.22 9.97 5.66
C TYR A 138 -1.68 11.38 5.58
N VAL A 139 -0.65 11.57 4.76
CA VAL A 139 -0.01 12.87 4.54
C VAL A 139 -0.03 13.17 3.05
N SER A 140 -0.65 14.27 2.65
CA SER A 140 -0.57 14.67 1.24
C SER A 140 -0.60 16.16 0.95
N TRP A 141 0.15 16.57 -0.07
CA TRP A 141 0.13 17.96 -0.51
C TRP A 141 -1.24 18.32 -1.13
N SER A 142 -1.70 17.62 -2.17
CA SER A 142 -2.94 18.00 -2.87
C SER A 142 -4.26 17.60 -2.20
N GLY A 143 -4.24 16.79 -1.13
CA GLY A 143 -5.45 16.28 -0.47
C GLY A 143 -5.62 14.78 -0.69
N PRO A 144 -5.51 13.94 0.36
CA PRO A 144 -5.79 12.52 0.25
C PRO A 144 -7.29 12.22 0.28
N GLU A 145 -7.70 11.20 -0.47
CA GLU A 145 -8.94 10.45 -0.24
C GLU A 145 -8.57 9.25 0.65
N ALA A 146 -8.87 9.34 1.94
CA ALA A 146 -8.33 8.41 2.93
C ALA A 146 -9.40 7.80 3.82
N THR A 147 -9.36 6.48 3.99
CA THR A 147 -10.32 5.75 4.82
C THR A 147 -9.63 4.81 5.80
N THR A 148 -10.07 4.84 7.06
CA THR A 148 -9.64 3.91 8.11
C THR A 148 -10.88 3.22 8.68
N ASP A 149 -11.09 1.94 8.39
CA ASP A 149 -12.30 1.23 8.81
C ASP A 149 -11.95 -0.02 9.66
N ALA A 150 -12.59 -0.16 10.82
CA ALA A 150 -12.57 -1.41 11.60
C ALA A 150 -13.99 -1.98 11.71
N ARG A 151 -14.15 -3.31 11.56
CA ARG A 151 -15.45 -3.93 11.90
C ARG A 151 -15.48 -4.22 13.40
N ASP A 152 -14.63 -5.12 13.85
CA ASP A 152 -14.63 -5.62 15.22
C ASP A 152 -13.33 -5.15 15.92
N GLY A 153 -13.23 -3.84 16.12
CA GLY A 153 -12.09 -3.15 16.74
C GLY A 153 -12.17 -1.63 16.59
N ASP A 154 -11.12 -0.93 17.01
CA ASP A 154 -11.03 0.53 16.99
C ASP A 154 -10.51 1.04 15.62
N ALA A 155 -10.97 2.21 15.20
CA ALA A 155 -10.48 2.89 14.00
C ALA A 155 -9.80 4.21 14.35
N THR A 156 -8.48 4.28 14.13
CA THR A 156 -7.66 5.47 14.41
C THR A 156 -7.07 6.08 13.13
N GLY A 157 -7.59 7.24 12.73
CA GLY A 157 -7.15 7.97 11.54
C GLY A 157 -6.43 9.29 11.83
N ALA A 158 -5.27 9.52 11.21
CA ALA A 158 -4.55 10.79 11.24
C ALA A 158 -4.34 11.33 9.82
N TYR A 159 -4.88 12.52 9.53
CA TYR A 159 -4.94 13.06 8.17
C TYR A 159 -4.31 14.46 8.13
N VAL A 160 -3.24 14.61 7.35
CA VAL A 160 -2.51 15.86 7.19
C VAL A 160 -2.51 16.24 5.71
N SER A 161 -2.97 17.45 5.38
CA SER A 161 -2.92 17.91 4.00
C SER A 161 -2.64 19.40 3.81
N TRP A 162 -1.97 19.76 2.72
CA TRP A 162 -1.87 21.16 2.33
C TRP A 162 -3.22 21.68 1.81
N SER A 163 -3.83 21.01 0.83
CA SER A 163 -5.08 21.46 0.19
C SER A 163 -6.37 21.09 0.94
N GLY A 164 -6.32 20.10 1.85
CA GLY A 164 -7.49 19.60 2.59
C GLY A 164 -7.75 18.11 2.28
N PRO A 165 -7.89 17.23 3.29
CA PRO A 165 -8.19 15.83 3.08
C PRO A 165 -9.70 15.55 2.96
N GLU A 166 -10.04 14.62 2.09
CA GLU A 166 -11.32 13.90 2.12
C GLU A 166 -11.09 12.61 2.91
N ALA A 167 -11.41 12.63 4.20
CA ALA A 167 -10.98 11.57 5.09
C ALA A 167 -12.09 11.08 6.01
N LYS A 168 -12.10 9.76 6.23
CA LYS A 168 -13.09 9.07 7.05
C LYS A 168 -12.41 8.02 7.93
N SER A 169 -12.83 7.98 9.19
CA SER A 169 -12.60 6.84 10.08
C SER A 169 -13.96 6.27 10.50
N ASP A 170 -14.09 4.95 10.58
CA ASP A 170 -15.34 4.26 10.95
C ASP A 170 -15.03 2.98 11.72
N ALA A 171 -15.78 2.70 12.78
CA ALA A 171 -15.68 1.47 13.56
C ALA A 171 -17.10 0.95 13.82
N ARG A 172 -17.37 -0.35 13.59
CA ARG A 172 -18.68 -0.91 13.91
C ARG A 172 -18.80 -1.22 15.40
N ASP A 173 -17.87 -2.00 15.92
CA ASP A 173 -17.88 -2.54 17.28
C ASP A 173 -16.68 -2.05 18.12
N GLY A 174 -16.24 -0.80 17.90
CA GLY A 174 -15.16 -0.14 18.65
C GLY A 174 -15.23 1.39 18.63
N ASP A 175 -14.18 2.05 19.12
CA ASP A 175 -14.05 3.49 19.18
C ASP A 175 -13.46 4.06 17.87
N VAL A 176 -13.90 5.28 17.51
CA VAL A 176 -13.35 6.03 16.37
C VAL A 176 -12.54 7.22 16.90
N THR A 177 -11.24 7.23 16.59
CA THR A 177 -10.34 8.35 16.89
C THR A 177 -9.82 8.97 15.60
N GLY A 178 -10.03 10.28 15.41
CA GLY A 178 -9.64 10.99 14.19
C GLY A 178 -8.92 12.31 14.47
N ALA A 179 -7.79 12.55 13.80
CA ALA A 179 -7.08 13.83 13.82
C ALA A 179 -6.92 14.38 12.41
N PHE A 180 -7.23 15.67 12.22
CA PHE A 180 -7.18 16.30 10.90
C PHE A 180 -6.43 17.63 10.95
N VAL A 181 -5.47 17.82 10.05
CA VAL A 181 -4.69 19.05 9.91
C VAL A 181 -4.71 19.48 8.44
N SER A 182 -5.16 20.72 8.18
CA SER A 182 -5.11 21.29 6.82
C SER A 182 -4.67 22.75 6.79
N TRP A 183 -3.94 23.12 5.74
CA TRP A 183 -3.51 24.49 5.49
C TRP A 183 -4.52 25.32 4.68
N SER A 184 -5.30 24.72 3.77
CA SER A 184 -6.12 25.45 2.78
C SER A 184 -7.63 25.45 3.02
N GLY A 185 -8.16 24.69 3.99
CA GLY A 185 -9.60 24.65 4.29
C GLY A 185 -9.99 23.59 5.31
N PRO A 186 -11.25 23.57 5.80
CA PRO A 186 -11.66 22.62 6.84
C PRO A 186 -11.70 21.18 6.31
N ALA A 187 -11.01 20.28 7.01
CA ALA A 187 -11.14 18.84 6.83
C ALA A 187 -12.53 18.38 7.33
N ARG A 188 -13.25 17.56 6.54
CA ARG A 188 -14.47 16.82 6.95
C ARG A 188 -14.09 15.35 7.11
N ALA A 189 -14.79 14.48 7.82
CA ALA A 189 -15.48 14.53 9.11
C ALA A 189 -15.64 13.04 9.50
N ALA A 190 -15.04 12.62 10.62
CA ALA A 190 -15.30 11.31 11.21
C ALA A 190 -16.80 11.15 11.48
N LYS A 191 -17.36 9.96 11.21
CA LYS A 191 -18.78 9.68 11.37
C LYS A 191 -19.01 8.47 12.24
#